data_AF-A0A2V7X654-F1
#
_entry.id   AF-A0A2V7X654-F1
#
_cell.length_a   1.000
_cell.length_b   1.000
_cell.length_c   1.000
_cell.angle_alpha   90.00
_cell.angle_beta   90.00
_cell.angle_gamma   90.00
#
_symmetry.space_group_name_H-M   'P 1'
#
loop_
_entity.id
_entity.type
_entity.pdbx_description
1 polymer ?
#
loop_
_entity_poly.entity_id
_entity_poly.type
_entity_poly.pdbx_seq_one_letter_code
_entity_poly.pdbx_strand_id
1 'polypeptide(L)'
;FALGVFSVGFLAVPIMTTGAAYDLCQSLGWKHGLHYPPREVKRFSISIAIFTALAVGLNFMGINPMRALVFSSIVQGVSTPFLMLLIMLITTNGNIMGRWRNTRPLNVLGWLSTAAMFAASIALLITFLN
;
A
#
# COMPACT_ATOMS: atom_id res chain seq x y z
N PHE A 1 -5.22 -5.76 25.04
CA PHE A 1 -6.09 -5.62 23.84
C PHE A 1 -6.25 -4.16 23.42
N ALA A 2 -6.90 -3.31 24.24
CA ALA A 2 -7.14 -1.89 23.91
C ALA A 2 -5.86 -1.09 23.58
N LEU A 3 -4.78 -1.24 24.37
CA LEU A 3 -3.48 -0.59 24.09
C LEU A 3 -2.91 -0.99 22.73
N GLY A 4 -3.04 -2.26 22.32
CA GLY A 4 -2.55 -2.72 21.02
C GLY A 4 -3.34 -2.13 19.86
N VAL A 5 -4.68 -2.08 19.98
CA VAL A 5 -5.54 -1.46 18.97
C VAL A 5 -5.23 0.02 18.83
N PHE A 6 -5.03 0.73 19.94
CA PHE A 6 -4.66 2.14 19.92
C PHE A 6 -3.30 2.38 19.25
N SER A 7 -2.28 1.58 19.58
CA SER A 7 -0.95 1.69 18.98
C SER A 7 -0.95 1.44 17.47
N VAL A 8 -1.68 0.41 17.00
CA VAL A 8 -1.79 0.11 15.56
C VAL A 8 -2.52 1.22 14.83
N GLY A 9 -3.61 1.75 15.40
CA GLY A 9 -4.32 2.90 14.82
C GLY A 9 -3.43 4.14 14.73
N PHE A 10 -2.69 4.45 15.80
CA PHE A 10 -1.79 5.61 15.83
C PHE A 10 -0.65 5.48 14.82
N LEU A 11 -0.10 4.28 14.60
CA LEU A 11 0.93 4.04 13.59
C LEU A 11 0.37 4.03 12.16
N ALA A 12 -0.84 3.49 11.97
CA ALA A 12 -1.45 3.34 10.65
C ALA A 12 -1.72 4.69 9.97
N VAL A 13 -2.23 5.67 10.73
CA VAL A 13 -2.56 7.01 10.20
C VAL A 13 -1.36 7.67 9.48
N PRO A 14 -0.20 7.88 10.13
CA PRO A 14 0.94 8.55 9.48
C PRO A 14 1.52 7.71 8.34
N ILE A 15 1.61 6.39 8.49
CA ILE A 15 2.19 5.52 7.46
C ILE A 15 1.35 5.57 6.17
N MET A 16 0.02 5.42 6.29
CA MET A 16 -0.88 5.43 5.12
C MET A 16 -0.98 6.83 4.49
N THR A 17 -1.11 7.87 5.31
CA THR A 17 -1.18 9.26 4.83
C THR A 17 0.09 9.67 4.10
N THR A 18 1.27 9.29 4.62
CA THR A 18 2.56 9.60 4.01
C THR A 18 2.73 8.85 2.69
N GLY A 19 2.31 7.58 2.62
CA GLY A 19 2.33 6.79 1.38
C GLY A 19 1.46 7.40 0.28
N ALA A 20 0.23 7.79 0.61
CA ALA A 20 -0.68 8.45 -0.34
C ALA A 20 -0.15 9.81 -0.80
N ALA A 21 0.44 10.60 0.11
CA ALA A 21 1.10 11.86 -0.23
C ALA A 21 2.29 11.65 -1.18
N TYR A 22 3.07 10.58 -0.96
CA TYR A 22 4.18 10.21 -1.84
C TYR A 22 3.69 9.85 -3.24
N ASP A 23 2.66 9.00 -3.35
CA ASP A 23 2.11 8.54 -4.62
C ASP A 23 1.52 9.70 -5.43
N LEU A 24 0.81 10.64 -4.78
CA LEU A 24 0.35 11.87 -5.44
C LEU A 24 1.50 12.77 -5.91
N CYS A 25 2.52 12.99 -5.08
CA CYS A 25 3.64 13.84 -5.47
C CYS A 25 4.44 13.23 -6.64
N GLN A 26 4.58 11.90 -6.65
CA GLN A 26 5.19 11.15 -7.74
C GLN A 26 4.35 11.23 -9.02
N SER A 27 3.03 11.06 -8.92
CA SER A 27 2.10 11.19 -10.05
C SER A 27 2.10 12.60 -10.66
N LEU A 28 2.20 13.65 -9.83
CA LEU A 28 2.25 15.05 -10.26
C LEU A 28 3.65 15.51 -10.75
N GLY A 29 4.67 14.64 -10.71
CA GLY A 29 6.04 14.98 -11.08
C GLY A 29 6.67 16.05 -10.19
N TRP A 30 6.14 16.26 -8.98
CA TRP A 30 6.66 17.24 -8.04
C TRP A 30 7.85 16.66 -7.29
N LYS A 31 8.90 17.47 -7.06
CA LYS A 31 10.11 17.05 -6.34
C LYS A 31 9.74 16.38 -5.01
N HIS A 32 9.93 15.07 -4.94
CA HIS A 32 9.63 14.22 -3.80
C HIS A 32 10.94 13.72 -3.19
N GLY A 33 11.12 13.94 -1.88
CA GLY A 33 12.33 13.47 -1.22
C GLY A 33 12.43 13.94 0.22
N LEU A 34 12.47 12.98 1.14
CA LEU A 34 12.89 13.14 2.54
C LEU A 34 14.36 13.61 2.68
N HIS A 35 15.09 13.70 1.57
CA HIS A 35 16.46 14.22 1.47
C HIS A 35 16.54 15.76 1.44
N TYR A 36 15.42 16.46 1.22
CA TYR A 36 15.35 17.92 1.27
C TYR A 36 14.77 18.38 2.61
N PRO A 37 15.30 19.48 3.18
CA PRO A 37 14.88 19.95 4.49
C PRO A 37 13.35 20.23 4.50
N PRO A 38 12.65 19.95 5.62
CA PRO A 38 11.19 20.11 5.75
C PRO A 38 10.70 21.56 5.53
N ARG A 39 11.62 22.51 5.39
CA ARG A 39 11.36 23.92 5.06
C ARG A 39 11.19 24.19 3.56
N GLU A 40 11.70 23.35 2.66
CA GLU A 40 11.64 23.58 1.20
C GLU A 40 10.48 22.87 0.50
N VAL A 41 9.91 21.81 1.08
CA VAL A 41 8.85 21.01 0.45
C VAL A 41 7.50 21.27 1.11
N LYS A 42 7.08 22.54 1.22
CA LYS A 42 5.74 22.93 1.71
C LYS A 42 4.62 22.11 1.05
N ARG A 43 4.78 21.76 -0.23
CA ARG A 43 3.80 20.98 -1.01
C ARG A 43 3.60 19.56 -0.48
N PHE A 44 4.63 18.89 0.05
CA PHE A 44 4.52 17.55 0.61
C PHE A 44 3.79 17.57 1.96
N SER A 45 4.14 18.50 2.84
CA SER A 45 3.43 18.70 4.11
C SER A 45 1.99 19.16 3.90
N ILE A 46 1.71 19.95 2.85
CA ILE A 46 0.36 20.31 2.44
C ILE A 46 -0.40 19.07 1.94
N SER A 47 0.20 18.21 1.12
CA SER A 47 -0.44 16.96 0.68
C SER A 47 -0.80 16.06 1.87
N ILE A 48 0.10 15.91 2.85
CA ILE A 48 -0.18 15.17 4.09
C ILE A 48 -1.34 15.82 4.84
N ALA A 49 -1.31 17.14 5.06
CA ALA A 49 -2.37 17.86 5.76
C ALA A 49 -3.73 17.75 5.03
N ILE A 50 -3.74 17.81 3.70
CA ILE A 50 -4.93 17.61 2.86
C ILE A 50 -5.45 16.19 3.02
N PHE A 51 -4.58 15.18 2.95
CA PHE A 51 -4.99 13.79 3.13
C PHE A 51 -5.52 13.51 4.53
N THR A 52 -4.90 14.06 5.58
CA THR A 52 -5.41 13.97 6.94
C THR A 52 -6.76 14.67 7.08
N ALA A 53 -6.92 15.87 6.52
CA ALA A 53 -8.19 16.59 6.53
C ALA A 53 -9.30 15.84 5.78
N LEU A 54 -8.99 15.25 4.62
CA LEU A 54 -9.90 14.39 3.86
C LEU A 54 -10.27 13.13 4.64
N ALA A 55 -9.31 12.46 5.28
CA ALA A 55 -9.55 11.27 6.08
C ALA A 55 -10.49 11.56 7.27
N VAL A 56 -10.30 12.70 7.94
CA VAL A 56 -11.19 13.16 9.03
C VAL A 56 -12.55 13.58 8.48
N GLY A 57 -12.61 14.27 7.34
CA GLY A 57 -13.84 14.70 6.69
C GLY A 57 -14.72 13.54 6.19
N LEU A 58 -14.11 12.46 5.70
CA LEU A 58 -14.81 11.23 5.32
C LEU A 58 -15.49 10.55 6.51
N ASN A 59 -14.95 10.72 7.72
CA ASN A 59 -15.56 10.21 8.95
C ASN A 59 -16.89 10.93 9.27
N PHE A 60 -16.96 12.24 8.98
CA PHE A 60 -18.16 13.06 9.18
C PHE A 60 -19.27 12.80 8.15
N MET A 61 -18.96 12.22 6.99
CA MET A 61 -19.94 11.94 5.93
C MET A 61 -20.84 10.70 6.20
N GLY A 62 -20.73 10.06 7.36
CA GLY A 62 -21.64 8.96 7.74
C GLY A 62 -21.52 7.71 6.87
N ILE A 63 -20.43 7.59 6.10
CA ILE A 63 -20.11 6.36 5.38
C ILE A 63 -19.86 5.30 6.44
N ASN A 64 -20.74 4.29 6.49
CA ASN A 64 -20.59 3.16 7.41
C ASN A 64 -19.17 2.60 7.27
N PRO A 65 -18.29 2.80 8.27
CA PRO A 65 -16.88 2.42 8.17
C PRO A 65 -16.73 0.94 7.87
N MET A 66 -17.72 0.13 8.29
CA MET A 66 -17.82 -1.28 7.93
C MET A 66 -17.88 -1.53 6.41
N ARG A 67 -18.70 -0.79 5.66
CA ARG A 67 -18.80 -0.93 4.20
C ARG A 67 -17.54 -0.42 3.50
N ALA A 68 -16.99 0.70 3.97
CA ALA A 68 -15.74 1.24 3.42
C ALA A 68 -14.57 0.28 3.64
N LEU A 69 -14.52 -0.37 4.82
CA LEU A 69 -13.50 -1.35 5.17
C LEU A 69 -13.65 -2.61 4.31
N VAL A 70 -14.87 -3.11 4.11
CA VAL A 70 -15.12 -4.25 3.20
C VAL A 70 -14.71 -3.92 1.77
N PHE A 71 -15.09 -2.75 1.23
CA PHE A 71 -14.70 -2.35 -0.12
C PHE A 71 -13.18 -2.19 -0.25
N SER A 72 -12.53 -1.57 0.74
CA SER A 72 -11.07 -1.40 0.78
C SER A 72 -10.36 -2.75 0.81
N SER A 73 -10.87 -3.71 1.57
CA SER A 73 -10.34 -5.08 1.63
C SER A 73 -10.50 -5.83 0.31
N ILE A 74 -11.60 -5.64 -0.42
CA ILE A 74 -11.79 -6.22 -1.75
C ILE A 74 -10.77 -5.65 -2.74
N VAL A 75 -10.63 -4.31 -2.79
CA VAL A 75 -9.66 -3.62 -3.64
C VAL A 75 -8.24 -4.04 -3.31
N GLN A 76 -7.89 -4.11 -2.02
CA GLN A 76 -6.60 -4.57 -1.56
C GLN A 76 -6.38 -6.05 -1.90
N GLY A 77 -7.39 -6.91 -1.72
CA GLY A 77 -7.32 -8.33 -2.05
C GLY A 77 -7.01 -8.58 -3.52
N VAL A 78 -7.59 -7.79 -4.44
CA VAL A 78 -7.31 -7.88 -5.88
C VAL A 78 -5.96 -7.25 -6.25
N SER A 79 -5.58 -6.14 -5.62
CA SER A 79 -4.35 -5.41 -5.95
C SER A 79 -3.08 -6.08 -5.41
N THR A 80 -3.16 -6.72 -4.25
CA THR A 80 -2.02 -7.37 -3.57
C THR A 80 -1.32 -8.44 -4.43
N PRO A 81 -2.01 -9.42 -5.06
CA PRO A 81 -1.34 -10.41 -5.91
C PRO A 81 -0.69 -9.77 -7.13
N PHE A 82 -1.28 -8.71 -7.70
CA PHE A 82 -0.73 -8.00 -8.84
C PHE A 82 0.56 -7.26 -8.48
N LEU A 83 0.56 -6.54 -7.35
CA LEU A 83 1.77 -5.90 -6.81
C LEU A 83 2.85 -6.94 -6.48
N MET A 84 2.48 -8.05 -5.86
CA MET A 84 3.43 -9.11 -5.51
C MET A 84 4.08 -9.72 -6.75
N LEU A 85 3.30 -9.95 -7.81
CA LEU A 85 3.79 -10.42 -9.10
C LEU A 85 4.78 -9.42 -9.71
N LEU A 86 4.45 -8.12 -9.72
CA LEU A 86 5.34 -7.05 -10.17
C LEU A 86 6.65 -7.03 -9.37
N ILE A 87 6.58 -7.09 -8.05
CA ILE A 87 7.76 -7.11 -7.17
C ILE A 87 8.59 -8.36 -7.44
N MET A 88 7.98 -9.54 -7.59
CA MET A 88 8.69 -10.77 -7.93
C MET A 88 9.35 -10.70 -9.31
N LEU A 89 8.69 -10.11 -10.31
CA LEU A 89 9.25 -9.91 -11.64
C LEU A 89 10.50 -9.00 -11.58
N ILE A 90 10.41 -7.89 -10.85
CA ILE A 90 11.50 -6.93 -10.66
C ILE A 90 12.66 -7.58 -9.89
N THR A 91 12.35 -8.26 -8.78
CA THR A 91 13.36 -8.86 -7.89
C THR A 91 14.03 -10.11 -8.46
N THR A 92 13.34 -10.80 -9.37
CA THR A 92 13.91 -11.92 -10.14
C THR A 92 14.79 -11.43 -11.29
N ASN A 93 14.54 -10.22 -11.81
CA ASN A 93 15.26 -9.66 -12.95
C ASN A 93 16.60 -9.03 -12.52
N GLY A 94 17.71 -9.70 -12.87
CA GLY A 94 19.06 -9.24 -12.58
C GLY A 94 19.44 -7.93 -13.27
N ASN A 95 18.69 -7.49 -14.28
CA ASN A 95 18.96 -6.24 -15.00
C ASN A 95 18.53 -5.00 -14.19
N ILE A 96 17.53 -5.14 -13.29
CA ILE A 96 17.06 -4.05 -12.41
C ILE A 96 17.76 -4.11 -11.05
N MET A 97 17.96 -5.32 -10.51
CA MET A 97 18.44 -5.51 -9.14
C MET A 97 19.96 -5.77 -9.04
N GLY A 98 20.64 -5.93 -10.18
CA GLY A 98 22.10 -6.06 -10.25
C GLY A 98 22.65 -7.22 -9.40
N ARG A 99 23.51 -6.90 -8.43
CA ARG A 99 24.17 -7.87 -7.53
C ARG A 99 23.29 -8.37 -6.36
N TRP A 100 22.16 -7.72 -6.07
CA TRP A 100 21.27 -8.06 -4.94
C TRP A 100 20.08 -8.92 -5.37
N ARG A 101 20.28 -9.81 -6.34
CA ARG A 101 19.23 -10.68 -6.85
C ARG A 101 18.73 -11.62 -5.75
N ASN A 102 17.43 -11.89 -5.79
CA ASN A 102 16.81 -12.92 -4.97
C ASN A 102 17.55 -14.27 -5.13
N THR A 103 18.04 -14.85 -4.02
CA THR A 103 18.73 -16.15 -4.05
C THR A 103 17.76 -17.24 -4.51
N ARG A 104 18.23 -18.29 -5.19
CA ARG A 104 17.38 -19.39 -5.71
C ARG A 104 16.29 -19.90 -4.73
N PRO A 105 16.56 -20.16 -3.43
CA PRO A 105 15.52 -20.59 -2.49
C PRO A 105 14.48 -19.49 -2.19
N LEU A 106 14.92 -18.23 -2.12
CA LEU A 106 14.06 -17.08 -1.83
C LEU A 106 13.17 -16.74 -3.04
N ASN A 107 13.64 -17.04 -4.25
CA ASN A 107 12.83 -16.95 -5.46
C ASN A 107 11.76 -18.05 -5.51
N VAL A 108 12.10 -19.29 -5.15
CA VAL A 108 11.11 -20.40 -5.08
C VAL A 108 10.04 -20.11 -4.04
N LEU A 109 10.43 -19.66 -2.84
CA LEU A 109 9.47 -19.25 -1.80
C LEU A 109 8.62 -18.07 -2.24
N GLY A 110 9.21 -17.05 -2.87
CA GLY A 110 8.48 -15.89 -3.38
C GLY A 110 7.47 -16.24 -4.48
N TRP A 111 7.83 -17.16 -5.39
CA TRP A 111 6.91 -17.67 -6.41
C TRP A 111 5.81 -18.54 -5.81
N LEU A 112 6.13 -19.37 -4.81
CA LEU A 112 5.15 -20.17 -4.09
C LEU A 112 4.14 -19.28 -3.35
N SER A 113 4.60 -18.24 -2.66
CA SER A 113 3.73 -17.26 -2.00
C SER A 113 2.89 -16.48 -3.01
N THR A 114 3.47 -16.08 -4.14
CA THR A 114 2.72 -15.39 -5.21
C THR A 114 1.64 -16.29 -5.79
N ALA A 115 1.96 -17.55 -6.08
CA ALA A 115 0.99 -18.53 -6.57
C ALA A 115 -0.12 -18.80 -5.53
N ALA A 116 0.23 -18.91 -4.25
CA ALA A 116 -0.74 -19.06 -3.17
C ALA A 116 -1.66 -17.83 -3.03
N MET A 117 -1.12 -16.61 -3.12
CA MET A 117 -1.90 -15.38 -3.10
C MET A 117 -2.80 -15.24 -4.33
N PHE A 118 -2.32 -15.63 -5.51
CA PHE A 118 -3.13 -15.66 -6.74
C PHE A 118 -4.26 -16.67 -6.63
N ALA A 119 -3.97 -17.89 -6.14
CA ALA A 119 -4.98 -18.92 -5.91
C ALA A 119 -6.03 -18.48 -4.90
N ALA A 120 -5.62 -17.84 -3.80
CA ALA A 120 -6.55 -17.28 -2.81
C ALA A 120 -7.41 -16.16 -3.38
N SER A 121 -6.83 -15.28 -4.21
CA SER A 121 -7.57 -14.17 -4.84
C SER A 121 -8.57 -14.68 -5.87
N ILE A 122 -8.20 -15.69 -6.68
CA ILE A 122 -9.10 -16.36 -7.62
C ILE A 122 -10.21 -17.09 -6.86
N ALA A 123 -9.89 -17.82 -5.78
CA ALA A 123 -10.90 -18.48 -4.95
C ALA A 123 -11.90 -17.47 -4.37
N LEU A 124 -11.41 -16.31 -3.92
CA LEU A 124 -12.25 -15.23 -3.39
C LEU A 124 -13.15 -14.63 -4.48
N LEU A 125 -12.65 -14.45 -5.71
CA LEU A 125 -13.46 -14.03 -6.86
C LEU A 125 -14.52 -15.07 -7.21
N ILE A 126 -14.19 -16.36 -7.18
CA ILE A 126 -15.14 -17.46 -7.45
C ILE A 126 -16.23 -17.51 -6.37
N THR A 127 -15.86 -17.35 -5.09
CA THR A 127 -16.84 -17.29 -3.99
C THR A 127 -17.69 -16.01 -4.00
N PHE A 128 -17.19 -14.90 -4.53
CA PHE A 128 -18.00 -13.70 -4.72
C PHE A 128 -18.96 -13.79 -5.90
N LEU A 129 -18.67 -14.64 -6.90
CA LEU A 129 -19.49 -14.80 -8.11
C LEU A 129 -20.57 -15.90 -7.99
N ASN A 130 -20.51 -16.75 -6.95
CA ASN A 130 -21.37 -17.92 -6.74
C ASN A 130 -22.20 -17.76 -5.47
#